data_AF-T0LXK4-F1
#
_entry.id   AF-T0LXK4-F1
#
_cell.length_a   1.000
_cell.length_b   1.000
_cell.length_c   1.000
_cell.angle_alpha   90.00
_cell.angle_beta   90.00
_cell.angle_gamma   90.00
#
_symmetry.space_group_name_H-M   'P 1'
#
loop_
_entity.id
_entity.type
_entity.pdbx_description
1 polymer ?
#
loop_
_entity_poly.entity_id
_entity_poly.type
_entity_poly.pdbx_seq_one_letter_code
_entity_poly.pdbx_strand_id
1 'polypeptide(L)'
;MTRKNARNFLIAGIIALYAYDQFAFFYFTFTDFAYYAVIPTLIIVMTAYFSYRFFYKNSNPFRMGTGFSIIETSASDSDHAVNLLEEKMNIHREEAKLDPNKLPELAKRLAALSAMYKEKDSEKSETYANEAKSIINSSHYPNTEEAIQIRTIVTRFLK
;
A
#
# COMPACT_ATOMS: atom_id res chain seq x y z
N MET A 1 -2.39 -20.53 9.87
CA MET A 1 -3.16 -21.08 8.72
C MET A 1 -2.38 -20.78 7.45
N THR A 2 -1.85 -21.77 6.73
CA THR A 2 -0.99 -21.52 5.56
C THR A 2 -1.81 -20.96 4.39
N ARG A 3 -1.22 -20.09 3.55
CA ARG A 3 -1.88 -19.45 2.40
C ARG A 3 -2.54 -20.47 1.44
N LYS A 4 -1.98 -21.68 1.36
CA LYS A 4 -2.52 -22.82 0.61
C LYS A 4 -3.84 -23.32 1.19
N ASN A 5 -3.95 -23.39 2.52
CA ASN A 5 -5.18 -23.81 3.20
C ASN A 5 -6.30 -22.79 2.97
N ALA A 6 -5.99 -21.48 3.07
CA ALA A 6 -6.97 -20.42 2.82
C ALA A 6 -7.55 -20.48 1.38
N ARG A 7 -6.69 -20.74 0.37
CA ARG A 7 -7.15 -20.91 -1.01
C ARG A 7 -8.09 -22.11 -1.17
N ASN A 8 -7.74 -23.24 -0.55
CA ASN A 8 -8.55 -24.46 -0.63
C ASN A 8 -9.91 -24.28 0.06
N PHE A 9 -9.96 -23.59 1.20
CA PHE A 9 -11.22 -23.25 1.88
C PHE A 9 -12.12 -22.37 1.00
N LEU A 10 -11.54 -21.38 0.32
CA LEU A 10 -12.29 -20.48 -0.55
C LEU A 10 -12.87 -21.22 -1.77
N ILE A 11 -12.07 -22.08 -2.40
CA ILE A 11 -12.52 -22.93 -3.52
C ILE A 11 -13.65 -23.87 -3.06
N ALA A 12 -13.49 -24.52 -1.91
CA ALA A 12 -14.52 -25.40 -1.35
C ALA A 12 -15.82 -24.65 -1.06
N GLY A 13 -15.74 -23.43 -0.54
CA GLY A 13 -16.91 -22.57 -0.30
C GLY A 13 -17.65 -22.20 -1.58
N ILE A 14 -16.93 -21.86 -2.66
CA ILE A 14 -17.54 -21.57 -3.96
C ILE A 14 -18.25 -22.80 -4.54
N ILE A 15 -17.61 -23.97 -4.46
CA ILE A 15 -18.19 -25.22 -4.95
C ILE A 15 -19.46 -25.59 -4.15
N ALA A 16 -19.44 -25.43 -2.83
CA ALA A 16 -20.60 -25.69 -1.98
C ALA A 16 -21.77 -24.74 -2.29
N LEU A 17 -21.48 -23.45 -2.50
CA LEU A 17 -22.50 -22.46 -2.88
C LEU A 17 -23.13 -22.79 -4.23
N TYR A 18 -22.30 -23.16 -5.22
CA TYR A 18 -22.80 -23.58 -6.53
C TYR A 18 -23.67 -24.83 -6.45
N ALA A 19 -23.25 -25.84 -5.68
CA ALA A 19 -24.05 -27.05 -5.48
C ALA A 19 -25.40 -26.73 -4.81
N TYR A 20 -25.41 -25.84 -3.81
CA TYR A 20 -26.64 -25.39 -3.17
C TYR A 20 -27.61 -24.74 -4.16
N ASP A 21 -27.14 -23.84 -5.03
CA ASP A 21 -27.98 -23.20 -6.04
C ASP A 21 -28.57 -24.19 -7.04
N GLN A 22 -27.79 -25.20 -7.47
CA GLN A 22 -28.29 -26.26 -8.35
C GLN A 22 -29.39 -27.08 -7.66
N PHE A 23 -29.19 -27.48 -6.41
CA PHE A 23 -30.22 -28.18 -5.64
C PHE A 23 -31.47 -27.30 -5.47
N ALA A 24 -31.31 -26.05 -5.07
CA ALA A 24 -32.44 -25.12 -4.88
C ALA A 24 -33.26 -24.94 -6.17
N PHE A 25 -32.62 -24.90 -7.34
CA PHE A 25 -33.29 -24.76 -8.63
C PHE A 25 -34.22 -25.93 -8.97
N PHE A 26 -33.86 -27.16 -8.61
CA PHE A 26 -34.68 -28.35 -8.90
C PHE A 26 -35.85 -28.56 -7.92
N TYR A 27 -35.72 -28.10 -6.68
CA TYR A 27 -36.69 -28.39 -5.63
C TYR A 27 -37.66 -27.25 -5.30
N PHE A 28 -37.35 -26.01 -5.72
CA PHE A 28 -38.17 -24.85 -5.39
C PHE A 28 -38.93 -24.26 -6.58
N THR A 29 -40.06 -23.62 -6.27
CA THR A 29 -40.74 -22.76 -7.23
C THR A 29 -39.86 -21.55 -7.54
N PHE A 30 -40.06 -20.91 -8.69
CA PHE A 30 -39.23 -19.77 -9.11
C PHE A 30 -39.15 -18.65 -8.06
N THR A 31 -40.26 -18.36 -7.38
CA THR A 31 -40.34 -17.38 -6.29
C THR A 31 -39.53 -17.79 -5.06
N ASP A 32 -39.64 -19.05 -4.64
CA ASP A 32 -38.90 -19.56 -3.48
C ASP A 32 -37.40 -19.68 -3.79
N PHE A 33 -37.05 -20.10 -5.01
CA PHE A 33 -35.68 -20.11 -5.50
C PHE A 33 -35.06 -18.71 -5.46
N ALA A 34 -35.78 -17.71 -5.98
CA ALA A 34 -35.31 -16.33 -5.95
C ALA A 34 -35.10 -15.85 -4.50
N TYR A 35 -36.04 -16.16 -3.60
CA TYR A 35 -35.99 -15.68 -2.22
C TYR A 35 -34.91 -16.37 -1.38
N TYR A 36 -34.75 -17.69 -1.52
CA TYR A 36 -33.86 -18.48 -0.65
C TYR A 36 -32.47 -18.75 -1.24
N ALA A 37 -32.29 -18.66 -2.56
CA ALA A 37 -30.97 -18.86 -3.18
C ALA A 37 -30.40 -17.55 -3.76
N VAL A 38 -31.16 -16.84 -4.59
CA VAL A 38 -30.64 -15.67 -5.32
C VAL A 38 -30.40 -14.46 -4.41
N ILE A 39 -31.33 -14.14 -3.51
CA ILE A 39 -31.16 -12.99 -2.61
C ILE A 39 -29.96 -13.19 -1.66
N PRO A 40 -29.81 -14.35 -0.97
CA PRO A 40 -28.66 -14.58 -0.10
C PRO A 40 -27.31 -14.59 -0.84
N THR A 41 -27.24 -15.19 -2.02
CA THR A 41 -26.01 -15.19 -2.83
C THR A 41 -25.62 -13.77 -3.23
N LEU A 42 -26.59 -12.95 -3.65
CA LEU A 42 -26.35 -11.52 -3.93
C LEU A 42 -25.85 -10.76 -2.70
N ILE A 43 -26.42 -10.99 -1.52
CA ILE A 43 -25.96 -10.36 -0.28
C ILE A 43 -24.52 -10.76 0.03
N ILE A 44 -24.15 -12.04 -0.11
CA ILE A 44 -22.79 -12.53 0.12
C ILE A 44 -21.82 -11.89 -0.88
N VAL A 45 -22.16 -11.87 -2.17
CA VAL A 45 -21.32 -11.29 -3.22
C VAL A 45 -21.18 -9.78 -3.02
N MET A 46 -22.26 -9.07 -2.71
CA MET A 46 -22.22 -7.64 -2.38
C MET A 46 -21.34 -7.38 -1.16
N THR A 47 -21.50 -8.15 -0.07
CA THR A 47 -20.71 -7.98 1.15
C THR A 47 -19.24 -8.30 0.91
N ALA A 48 -18.93 -9.34 0.14
CA ALA A 48 -17.57 -9.67 -0.26
C ALA A 48 -16.98 -8.59 -1.17
N TYR A 49 -17.75 -8.06 -2.12
CA TYR A 49 -17.34 -6.97 -3.00
C TYR A 49 -17.10 -5.67 -2.24
N PHE A 50 -17.99 -5.30 -1.31
CA PHE A 50 -17.84 -4.12 -0.46
C PHE A 50 -16.69 -4.30 0.52
N SER A 51 -16.51 -5.48 1.10
CA SER A 51 -15.36 -5.76 1.95
C SER A 51 -14.08 -5.69 1.13
N TYR A 52 -14.03 -6.36 -0.02
CA TYR A 52 -12.89 -6.29 -0.93
C TYR A 52 -12.62 -4.84 -1.34
N ARG A 53 -13.63 -4.10 -1.78
CA ARG A 53 -13.51 -2.71 -2.20
C ARG A 53 -13.12 -1.81 -1.04
N PHE A 54 -13.69 -1.95 0.14
CA PHE A 54 -13.36 -1.13 1.29
C PHE A 54 -11.95 -1.46 1.77
N PHE A 55 -11.59 -2.73 1.93
CA PHE A 55 -10.24 -3.12 2.30
C PHE A 55 -9.21 -2.79 1.20
N TYR A 56 -9.46 -2.98 -0.10
CA TYR A 56 -8.51 -2.67 -1.19
C TYR A 56 -8.47 -1.19 -1.59
N LYS A 57 -9.59 -0.46 -1.52
CA LYS A 57 -9.65 0.98 -1.79
C LYS A 57 -9.16 1.78 -0.59
N ASN A 58 -9.39 1.30 0.64
CA ASN A 58 -8.87 1.93 1.87
C ASN A 58 -7.46 1.44 2.26
N SER A 59 -6.95 0.35 1.68
CA SER A 59 -5.51 -0.01 1.74
C SER A 59 -4.67 0.68 0.66
N ASN A 60 -5.20 1.69 -0.02
CA ASN A 60 -4.41 2.56 -0.90
C ASN A 60 -4.55 4.04 -0.52
N PRO A 61 -3.74 4.48 0.46
CA PRO A 61 -2.88 5.63 0.23
C PRO A 61 -1.39 5.25 0.20
N PHE A 62 -1.04 3.97 0.33
CA PHE A 62 0.35 3.51 0.47
C PHE A 62 0.70 2.36 -0.48
N ARG A 63 0.39 2.51 -1.76
CA ARG A 63 1.20 1.86 -2.80
C ARG A 63 2.53 2.59 -2.89
N MET A 64 3.37 2.37 -1.87
CA MET A 64 4.82 2.40 -2.01
C MET A 64 5.15 1.31 -3.04
N GLY A 65 5.13 1.71 -4.31
CA GLY A 65 5.53 0.83 -5.41
C GLY A 65 6.92 0.29 -5.11
N THR A 66 7.01 -1.04 -4.99
CA THR A 66 8.17 -1.83 -5.44
C THR A 66 9.57 -1.34 -5.03
N GLY A 67 9.68 -0.72 -3.86
CA GLY A 67 10.95 -0.30 -3.27
C GLY A 67 10.93 -0.15 -1.74
N PHE A 68 9.79 -0.42 -1.10
CA PHE A 68 9.62 -0.35 0.35
C PHE A 68 8.92 -1.62 0.83
N SER A 69 9.57 -2.77 0.63
CA SER A 69 9.31 -3.89 1.53
C SER A 69 9.90 -3.49 2.87
N ILE A 70 9.05 -3.04 3.80
CA ILE A 70 9.38 -3.11 5.21
C ILE A 70 9.58 -4.59 5.48
N ILE A 71 10.85 -4.97 5.49
CA ILE A 71 11.29 -6.25 5.98
C ILE A 71 10.93 -6.22 7.47
N GLU A 72 9.74 -6.73 7.80
CA GLU A 72 9.43 -7.24 9.14
C GLU A 72 10.34 -8.44 9.34
N THR A 73 11.60 -8.16 9.65
CA THR A 73 12.55 -9.18 10.06
C THR A 73 13.37 -8.51 11.15
N SER A 74 13.28 -9.14 12.32
CA SER A 74 14.21 -9.13 13.46
C SER A 74 15.20 -7.97 13.45
N ALA A 75 15.24 -7.14 14.51
CA ALA A 75 16.09 -5.95 14.69
C ALA A 75 17.45 -5.89 13.93
N SER A 76 18.15 -7.01 13.76
CA SER A 76 19.34 -7.19 12.92
C SER A 76 19.19 -6.89 11.40
N ASP A 77 18.02 -7.06 10.78
CA ASP A 77 17.81 -6.86 9.33
C ASP A 77 17.39 -5.42 9.00
N SER A 78 16.84 -4.73 10.01
CA SER A 78 16.41 -3.34 9.90
C SER A 78 17.58 -2.36 9.69
N ASP A 79 18.74 -2.64 10.28
CA ASP A 79 19.92 -1.78 10.13
C ASP A 79 20.56 -1.93 8.74
N HIS A 80 20.55 -3.15 8.19
CA HIS A 80 21.01 -3.39 6.81
C HIS A 80 20.08 -2.74 5.78
N ALA A 81 18.77 -2.76 6.00
CA ALA A 81 17.80 -2.10 5.14
C ALA A 81 17.97 -0.58 5.16
N VAL A 82 18.20 0.00 6.34
CA VAL A 82 18.44 1.44 6.51
C VAL A 82 19.75 1.86 5.85
N ASN A 83 20.84 1.12 6.05
CA ASN A 83 22.13 1.41 5.40
C ASN A 83 22.03 1.36 3.87
N LEU A 84 21.29 0.39 3.31
CA LEU A 84 21.05 0.29 1.87
C LEU A 84 20.21 1.47 1.34
N LEU A 85 19.24 1.94 2.13
CA LEU A 85 18.44 3.12 1.81
C LEU A 85 19.28 4.40 1.83
N GLU A 86 20.19 4.56 2.80
CA GLU A 86 21.13 5.67 2.87
C GLU A 86 22.13 5.66 1.69
N GLU A 87 22.66 4.49 1.32
CA GLU A 87 23.54 4.35 0.15
C GLU A 87 22.81 4.76 -1.14
N LYS A 88 21.59 4.24 -1.34
CA LYS A 88 20.77 4.62 -2.50
C LYS A 88 20.38 6.10 -2.47
N MET A 89 20.11 6.67 -1.30
CA MET A 89 19.82 8.10 -1.15
C MET A 89 20.99 8.95 -1.63
N ASN A 90 22.23 8.58 -1.29
CA ASN A 90 23.41 9.32 -1.75
C ASN A 90 23.54 9.30 -3.28
N ILE A 91 23.24 8.17 -3.93
CA ILE A 91 23.19 8.08 -5.39
C ILE A 91 22.14 9.05 -5.95
N HIS A 92 20.92 9.03 -5.40
CA HIS A 92 19.84 9.95 -5.80
C HIS A 92 20.19 11.42 -5.55
N ARG A 93 21.00 11.72 -4.53
CA ARG A 93 21.47 13.08 -4.24
C ARG A 93 22.42 13.57 -5.33
N GLU A 94 23.36 12.72 -5.79
CA GLU A 94 24.24 13.06 -6.90
C GLU A 94 23.46 13.18 -8.23
N GLU A 95 22.51 12.29 -8.47
CA GLU A 95 21.67 12.36 -9.66
C GLU A 95 20.76 13.59 -9.67
N ALA A 96 20.22 14.00 -8.52
CA ALA A 96 19.36 15.19 -8.39
C ALA A 96 20.13 16.51 -8.54
N LYS A 97 21.45 16.53 -8.28
CA LYS A 97 22.30 17.67 -8.62
C LYS A 97 22.42 17.87 -10.13
N LEU A 98 22.40 16.77 -10.89
CA LEU A 98 22.53 16.78 -12.34
C LEU A 98 21.17 16.97 -13.04
N ASP A 99 20.09 16.45 -12.46
CA ASP A 99 18.75 16.51 -13.03
C ASP A 99 17.69 16.88 -11.95
N PRO A 100 17.14 18.10 -12.00
CA PRO A 100 16.09 18.55 -11.08
C PRO A 100 14.82 17.68 -11.11
N ASN A 101 14.57 16.92 -12.17
CA ASN A 101 13.41 16.02 -12.25
C ASN A 101 13.47 14.86 -11.26
N LYS A 102 14.65 14.58 -10.68
CA LYS A 102 14.84 13.53 -9.66
C LYS A 102 14.64 14.01 -8.23
N LEU A 103 14.51 15.33 -8.01
CA LEU A 103 14.24 15.91 -6.69
C LEU A 103 12.98 15.36 -6.00
N PRO A 104 11.87 15.05 -6.70
CA PRO A 104 10.70 14.44 -6.07
C PRO A 104 11.00 13.06 -5.46
N GLU A 105 11.71 12.21 -6.20
CA GLU A 105 12.06 10.87 -5.73
C GLU A 105 13.04 10.93 -4.55
N LEU A 106 13.98 11.88 -4.56
CA LEU A 106 14.86 12.16 -3.43
C LEU A 106 14.08 12.61 -2.18
N ALA A 107 13.17 13.59 -2.32
CA ALA A 107 12.36 14.08 -1.21
C ALA A 107 11.49 12.99 -0.58
N LYS A 108 10.91 12.11 -1.41
CA LYS A 108 10.14 10.95 -0.96
C LYS A 108 10.98 9.98 -0.14
N ARG A 109 12.22 9.70 -0.56
CA ARG A 109 13.14 8.80 0.16
C ARG A 109 13.61 9.39 1.49
N LEU A 110 13.93 10.68 1.51
CA LEU A 110 14.28 11.39 2.74
C LEU A 110 13.13 11.38 3.76
N ALA A 111 11.89 11.59 3.30
CA ALA A 111 10.73 11.46 4.17
C ALA A 111 10.60 10.03 4.73
N ALA A 112 10.85 8.99 3.92
CA ALA A 112 10.82 7.61 4.38
C ALA A 112 11.92 7.31 5.42
N LEU A 113 13.15 7.78 5.19
CA LEU A 113 14.25 7.68 6.15
C LEU A 113 13.92 8.39 7.47
N SER A 114 13.29 9.57 7.42
CA SER A 114 12.88 10.26 8.65
C SER A 114 11.93 9.41 9.50
N ALA A 115 11.01 8.66 8.89
CA ALA A 115 10.10 7.80 9.64
C ALA A 115 10.82 6.58 10.22
N MET A 116 11.75 5.98 9.48
CA MET A 116 12.54 4.84 9.97
C MET A 116 13.43 5.22 11.15
N TYR A 117 13.98 6.44 11.13
CA TYR A 117 14.83 6.93 12.21
C TYR A 117 14.05 7.51 13.39
N LYS A 118 12.74 7.75 13.27
CA LYS A 118 11.93 8.41 14.32
C LYS A 118 12.04 7.74 15.69
N GLU A 119 12.16 6.41 15.71
CA GLU A 119 12.26 5.62 16.95
C GLU A 119 13.72 5.28 17.33
N LYS A 120 14.66 5.36 16.38
CA LYS A 120 16.07 4.97 16.58
C LYS A 120 16.98 6.16 16.91
N ASP A 121 16.77 7.27 16.23
CA ASP A 121 17.59 8.48 16.30
C ASP A 121 16.75 9.69 15.86
N SER A 122 16.21 10.40 16.85
CA SER A 122 15.32 11.54 16.61
C SER A 122 16.03 12.70 15.89
N GLU A 123 17.33 12.86 16.11
CA GLU A 123 18.12 13.93 15.49
C GLU A 123 18.32 13.66 14.00
N LYS A 124 18.66 12.42 13.63
CA LYS A 124 18.71 12.00 12.21
C LYS A 124 17.34 12.05 11.56
N SER A 125 16.30 11.62 12.27
CA SER A 125 14.92 11.70 11.78
C SER A 125 14.56 13.14 11.39
N GLU A 126 14.83 14.09 12.28
CA GLU A 126 14.55 15.50 12.05
C GLU A 126 15.41 16.10 10.93
N THR A 127 16.68 15.69 10.83
CA THR A 127 17.58 16.10 9.75
C THR A 127 17.02 15.71 8.38
N TYR A 128 16.63 14.44 8.20
CA TYR A 128 16.06 13.96 6.94
C TYR A 128 14.69 14.59 6.65
N ALA A 129 13.87 14.84 7.67
CA ALA A 129 12.59 15.52 7.52
C ALA A 129 12.78 16.98 7.04
N ASN A 130 13.75 17.69 7.60
CA ASN A 130 14.05 19.07 7.25
C ASN A 130 14.67 19.18 5.84
N GLU A 131 15.51 18.22 5.46
CA GLU A 131 16.05 18.13 4.10
C GLU A 131 14.94 17.84 3.07
N ALA A 132 14.03 16.91 3.38
CA ALA A 132 12.87 16.67 2.51
C ALA A 132 12.01 17.93 2.34
N LYS A 133 11.78 18.68 3.44
CA LYS A 133 11.04 19.96 3.42
C LYS A 133 11.76 21.01 2.58
N SER A 134 13.08 21.13 2.69
CA SER A 134 13.84 22.13 1.92
C SER A 134 13.80 21.82 0.43
N ILE A 135 13.87 20.55 0.03
CA ILE A 135 13.80 20.12 -1.37
C ILE A 135 12.43 20.43 -1.97
N ILE A 136 11.33 20.04 -1.32
CA ILE A 136 9.98 20.27 -1.88
C ILE A 136 9.62 21.76 -1.99
N ASN A 137 10.21 22.60 -1.13
CA ASN A 137 10.03 24.05 -1.12
C ASN A 137 11.07 24.80 -1.98
N SER A 138 12.01 24.09 -2.59
CA SER A 138 13.04 24.70 -3.43
C SER A 138 12.44 25.25 -4.73
N SER A 139 13.03 26.34 -5.25
CA SER A 139 12.64 26.94 -6.54
C SER A 139 12.93 26.04 -7.75
N HIS A 140 13.82 25.05 -7.57
CA HIS A 140 14.23 24.10 -8.60
C HIS A 140 13.36 22.83 -8.61
N TYR A 141 12.38 22.74 -7.71
CA TYR A 141 11.49 21.59 -7.65
C TYR A 141 10.57 21.55 -8.88
N PRO A 142 10.50 20.42 -9.60
CA PRO A 142 9.74 20.35 -10.85
C PRO A 142 8.24 20.55 -10.61
N ASN A 143 7.57 21.20 -11.54
CA ASN A 143 6.13 21.47 -11.49
C ASN A 143 5.30 20.46 -12.31
N THR A 144 5.77 19.22 -12.39
CA THR A 144 5.05 18.11 -13.02
C THR A 144 3.95 17.59 -12.10
N GLU A 145 2.89 16.98 -12.65
CA GLU A 145 1.79 16.41 -11.87
C GLU A 145 2.28 15.42 -10.79
N GLU A 146 3.23 14.55 -11.13
CA GLU A 146 3.84 13.60 -10.20
C GLU A 146 4.55 14.29 -9.02
N ALA A 147 5.32 15.34 -9.31
CA ALA A 147 6.02 16.13 -8.30
C ALA A 147 5.05 16.85 -7.36
N ILE A 148 3.92 17.36 -7.87
CA ILE A 148 2.87 17.98 -7.05
C ILE A 148 2.22 16.95 -6.12
N GLN A 149 1.97 15.75 -6.61
CA GLN A 149 1.46 14.64 -5.79
C GLN A 149 2.47 14.28 -4.70
N ILE A 150 3.75 14.12 -5.04
CA ILE A 150 4.81 13.81 -4.08
C ILE A 150 4.97 14.92 -3.04
N ARG A 151 4.98 16.19 -3.43
CA ARG A 151 4.98 17.33 -2.51
C ARG A 151 3.83 17.21 -1.50
N THR A 152 2.62 16.96 -1.97
CA THR A 152 1.43 16.81 -1.11
C THR A 152 1.58 15.65 -0.13
N ILE A 153 2.11 14.52 -0.60
CA ILE A 153 2.36 13.33 0.22
C ILE A 153 3.40 13.63 1.31
N VAL A 154 4.56 14.17 0.92
CA VAL A 154 5.66 14.48 1.84
C VAL A 154 5.22 15.52 2.87
N THR A 155 4.51 16.58 2.46
CA THR A 155 4.00 17.59 3.40
C THR A 155 3.01 16.99 4.42
N ARG A 156 2.14 16.07 4.00
CA ARG A 156 1.22 15.38 4.92
C ARG A 156 1.97 14.43 5.86
N PHE A 157 3.02 13.79 5.37
CA PHE A 157 3.78 12.80 6.12
C PHE A 157 4.68 13.43 7.20
N LEU A 158 5.17 14.64 6.97
CA LEU A 158 6.07 15.37 7.86
C LEU A 158 5.35 16.37 8.79
N LYS A 159 4.02 16.30 8.87
CA LYS A 159 3.17 17.09 9.77
C LYS A 159 2.86 16.29 11.02
#